data_AF-V7DCN1-F1
#
_entry.id   AF-V7DCN1-F1
#
_cell.length_a   1.000
_cell.length_b   1.000
_cell.length_c   1.000
_cell.angle_alpha   90.00
_cell.angle_beta   90.00
_cell.angle_gamma   90.00
#
_symmetry.space_group_name_H-M   'P 1'
#
loop_
_entity.id
_entity.type
_entity.pdbx_description
1 polymer ?
#
loop_
_entity_poly.entity_id
_entity_poly.type
_entity_poly.pdbx_seq_one_letter_code
_entity_poly.pdbx_strand_id
1 'polypeptide(L)'
;MCPYFLNYLRWLFPVVFETPGEDVVYNGVLYSDSRGLFRRLVKDYDFLGKKYYCARKVYVVEKLSEVCREEDDFVWSVQKEITALAFKLGFEARVKRIFLVMGDDINDWYCYLVAEDIHGLKKIAIQYVTETYKGLLINSHLVGVMKSFVERHRDEFIKRFEQQQPELAEILRELDWPTERDKFFSKDESFKMELLERLNAKGKGHLLEHVLGVDLGL
;
A
#
# COMPACT_ATOMS: atom_id res chain seq x y z
N MET A 1 -9.38 -15.63 16.85
CA MET A 1 -9.64 -15.09 15.50
C MET A 1 -8.83 -13.82 15.24
N CYS A 2 -8.29 -13.64 14.03
CA CYS A 2 -7.44 -12.49 13.68
C CYS A 2 -8.23 -11.15 13.72
N PRO A 3 -7.81 -10.15 14.51
CA PRO A 3 -8.49 -8.84 14.58
C PRO A 3 -8.60 -8.12 13.24
N TYR A 4 -7.61 -8.28 12.37
CA TYR A 4 -7.64 -7.71 11.02
C TYR A 4 -8.76 -8.30 10.18
N PHE A 5 -8.90 -9.63 10.19
CA PHE A 5 -9.94 -10.30 9.43
C PHE A 5 -11.33 -9.89 9.92
N LEU A 6 -11.48 -9.70 11.24
CA LEU A 6 -12.71 -9.16 11.81
C LEU A 6 -13.03 -7.74 11.32
N ASN A 7 -12.04 -6.85 11.22
CA ASN A 7 -12.24 -5.52 10.65
C ASN A 7 -12.68 -5.59 9.18
N TYR A 8 -12.14 -6.54 8.41
CA TYR A 8 -12.60 -6.80 7.06
C TYR A 8 -14.06 -7.28 7.02
N LEU A 9 -14.43 -8.23 7.87
CA LEU A 9 -15.81 -8.70 7.94
C LEU A 9 -16.79 -7.58 8.34
N ARG A 10 -16.40 -6.70 9.28
CA ARG A 10 -17.18 -5.51 9.67
C ARG A 10 -17.31 -4.48 8.53
N TRP A 11 -16.30 -4.39 7.67
CA TRP A 11 -16.39 -3.55 6.47
C TRP A 11 -17.26 -4.18 5.38
N LEU A 12 -17.23 -5.51 5.26
CA LEU A 12 -17.94 -6.23 4.22
C LEU A 12 -19.41 -6.44 4.54
N PHE A 13 -19.75 -6.64 5.80
CA PHE A 13 -21.10 -6.95 6.26
C PHE A 13 -21.55 -5.95 7.32
N PRO A 14 -22.82 -5.52 7.30
CA PRO A 14 -23.37 -4.60 8.30
C PRO A 14 -23.66 -5.31 9.62
N VAL A 15 -22.62 -5.87 10.25
CA VAL A 15 -22.71 -6.73 11.44
C VAL A 15 -21.88 -6.15 12.58
N VAL A 16 -22.42 -6.25 13.79
CA VAL A 16 -21.67 -6.04 15.03
C VAL A 16 -21.33 -7.41 15.61
N PHE A 17 -20.05 -7.65 15.85
CA PHE A 17 -19.56 -8.89 16.44
C PHE A 17 -19.36 -8.73 17.94
N GLU A 18 -19.80 -9.71 18.72
CA GLU A 18 -19.41 -9.87 20.11
C GLU A 18 -18.12 -10.72 20.17
N THR A 19 -17.14 -10.27 20.94
CA THR A 19 -15.80 -10.90 20.99
C THR A 19 -15.42 -11.24 22.43
N PRO A 20 -15.91 -12.36 22.99
CA PRO A 20 -15.48 -12.84 24.29
C PRO A 20 -14.07 -13.46 24.18
N GLY A 21 -13.04 -12.62 24.26
CA GLY A 21 -11.65 -13.04 24.09
C GLY A 21 -11.25 -13.19 22.63
N GLU A 22 -10.75 -14.37 22.24
CA GLU A 22 -10.27 -14.63 20.88
C GLU A 22 -11.36 -15.12 19.92
N ASP A 23 -12.48 -15.60 20.44
CA ASP A 23 -13.59 -16.12 19.65
C ASP A 23 -14.60 -15.01 19.29
N VAL A 24 -15.44 -15.31 18.30
CA VAL A 24 -16.45 -14.38 17.80
C VAL A 24 -17.82 -15.01 17.90
N VAL A 25 -18.76 -14.33 18.57
CA VAL A 25 -20.16 -14.74 18.60
C VAL A 25 -20.93 -13.99 17.52
N TYR A 26 -21.63 -14.75 16.68
CA TYR A 26 -22.52 -14.24 15.66
C TYR A 26 -23.81 -15.08 15.64
N ASN A 27 -24.97 -14.42 15.78
CA ASN A 27 -26.28 -15.06 15.89
C ASN A 27 -26.35 -16.17 16.95
N GLY A 28 -25.72 -15.95 18.11
CA GLY A 28 -25.67 -16.91 19.22
C GLY A 28 -24.78 -18.12 18.99
N VAL A 29 -24.04 -18.17 17.88
CA VAL A 29 -23.06 -19.24 17.57
C VAL A 29 -21.65 -18.71 17.77
N LEU A 30 -20.83 -19.48 18.47
CA LEU A 30 -19.40 -19.20 18.68
C LEU A 30 -18.59 -19.67 17.46
N TYR A 31 -17.75 -18.80 16.93
CA TYR A 31 -16.84 -19.05 15.83
C TYR A 31 -15.40 -18.87 16.29
N SER A 32 -14.63 -19.95 16.22
CA SER A 32 -13.19 -19.95 16.51
C SER A 32 -12.32 -19.79 15.26
N ASP A 33 -12.83 -20.11 14.07
CA ASP A 33 -12.13 -20.00 12.79
C ASP A 33 -12.74 -18.94 11.85
N SER A 34 -11.87 -18.26 11.09
CA SER A 34 -12.28 -17.14 10.24
C SER A 34 -13.07 -17.60 9.01
N ARG A 35 -12.78 -18.80 8.49
CA ARG A 35 -13.43 -19.34 7.28
C ARG A 35 -14.89 -19.67 7.52
N GLY A 36 -15.19 -20.33 8.65
CA GLY A 36 -16.54 -20.70 9.06
C GLY A 36 -17.43 -19.47 9.22
N LEU A 37 -16.91 -18.45 9.91
CA LEU A 37 -17.62 -17.17 10.07
C LEU A 37 -17.83 -16.47 8.72
N PHE A 38 -16.81 -16.39 7.88
CA PHE A 38 -16.91 -15.77 6.55
C PHE A 38 -17.96 -16.46 5.66
N ARG A 39 -17.93 -17.80 5.55
CA ARG A 39 -18.90 -18.56 4.75
C ARG A 39 -20.33 -18.35 5.27
N ARG A 40 -20.50 -18.30 6.59
CA ARG A 40 -21.81 -18.01 7.18
C ARG A 40 -22.31 -16.62 6.79
N LEU A 41 -21.47 -15.61 6.91
CA LEU A 41 -21.82 -14.23 6.58
C LEU A 41 -22.15 -14.07 5.09
N VAL A 42 -21.36 -14.65 4.18
CA VAL A 42 -21.67 -14.61 2.74
C VAL A 42 -23.05 -15.20 2.46
N LYS A 43 -23.41 -16.31 3.13
CA LYS A 43 -24.72 -16.95 2.99
C LYS A 43 -25.85 -16.09 3.55
N ASP A 44 -25.68 -15.55 4.76
CA ASP A 44 -26.72 -14.73 5.42
C ASP A 44 -26.95 -13.40 4.70
N TYR A 45 -25.92 -12.87 4.02
CA TYR A 45 -25.95 -11.60 3.29
C TYR A 45 -25.97 -11.74 1.76
N ASP A 46 -26.37 -12.91 1.22
CA ASP A 46 -26.41 -13.17 -0.23
C ASP A 46 -27.21 -12.11 -1.01
N PHE A 47 -28.21 -11.50 -0.36
CA PHE A 47 -29.03 -10.42 -0.92
C PHE A 47 -28.24 -9.17 -1.35
N LEU A 48 -27.01 -8.95 -0.86
CA LEU A 48 -26.15 -7.83 -1.29
C LEU A 48 -25.76 -7.95 -2.78
N GLY A 49 -25.80 -9.16 -3.33
CA GLY A 49 -25.73 -9.42 -4.76
C GLY A 49 -24.32 -9.36 -5.36
N LYS A 50 -24.19 -9.94 -6.56
CA LYS A 50 -22.90 -10.16 -7.24
C LYS A 50 -22.09 -8.88 -7.47
N LYS A 51 -22.74 -7.76 -7.81
CA LYS A 51 -22.04 -6.48 -8.06
C LYS A 51 -21.31 -5.99 -6.79
N TYR A 52 -21.96 -6.11 -5.63
CA TYR A 52 -21.39 -5.72 -4.34
C TYR A 52 -20.14 -6.57 -4.02
N TYR A 53 -20.27 -7.89 -4.18
CA TYR A 53 -19.21 -8.84 -3.90
C TYR A 53 -18.04 -8.76 -4.88
N CYS A 54 -18.29 -8.56 -6.18
CA CYS A 54 -17.24 -8.34 -7.18
C CYS A 54 -16.45 -7.06 -6.90
N ALA A 55 -17.12 -5.97 -6.56
CA ALA A 55 -16.45 -4.70 -6.24
C ALA A 55 -15.52 -4.81 -5.02
N ARG A 56 -15.83 -5.73 -4.10
CA ARG A 56 -15.04 -6.00 -2.88
C ARG A 56 -14.15 -7.23 -3.00
N LYS A 57 -14.02 -7.80 -4.20
CA LYS A 57 -13.23 -9.00 -4.47
C LYS A 57 -13.51 -10.19 -3.54
N VAL A 58 -14.76 -10.37 -3.10
CA VAL A 58 -15.14 -11.47 -2.19
C VAL A 58 -14.81 -12.84 -2.78
N TYR A 59 -14.94 -12.98 -4.11
CA TYR A 59 -14.55 -14.19 -4.84
C TYR A 59 -13.07 -14.59 -4.66
N VAL A 60 -12.18 -13.62 -4.38
CA VAL A 60 -10.77 -13.91 -4.10
C VAL A 60 -10.63 -14.55 -2.72
N VAL A 61 -11.36 -14.01 -1.73
CA VAL A 61 -11.37 -14.56 -0.36
C VAL A 61 -12.04 -15.94 -0.33
N GLU A 62 -13.11 -16.15 -1.09
CA GLU A 62 -13.73 -17.47 -1.27
C GLU A 62 -12.72 -18.47 -1.84
N LYS A 63 -12.05 -18.13 -2.95
CA LYS A 63 -11.02 -18.97 -3.54
C LYS A 63 -9.88 -19.27 -2.55
N LEU A 64 -9.40 -18.27 -1.82
CA LEU A 64 -8.37 -18.45 -0.79
C LEU A 64 -8.85 -19.39 0.33
N SER A 65 -10.13 -19.33 0.69
CA SER A 65 -10.72 -20.21 1.70
C SER A 65 -10.75 -21.69 1.28
N GLU A 66 -10.69 -21.96 -0.03
CA GLU A 66 -10.68 -23.29 -0.62
C GLU A 66 -9.26 -23.83 -0.84
N VAL A 67 -8.31 -22.97 -1.23
CA VAL A 67 -6.95 -23.40 -1.61
C VAL A 67 -5.95 -23.39 -0.45
N CYS A 68 -6.11 -22.50 0.53
CA CYS A 68 -5.25 -22.47 1.71
C CYS A 68 -5.65 -23.61 2.65
N ARG A 69 -4.68 -24.42 3.09
CA ARG A 69 -4.91 -25.53 4.03
C ARG A 69 -4.99 -25.04 5.47
N GLU A 70 -4.01 -24.25 5.90
CA GLU A 70 -3.89 -23.75 7.26
C GLU A 70 -4.61 -22.40 7.43
N GLU A 71 -5.10 -22.12 8.64
CA GLU A 71 -5.76 -20.85 8.97
C GLU A 71 -4.82 -19.66 8.85
N ASP A 72 -3.57 -19.79 9.29
CA ASP A 72 -2.58 -18.71 9.23
C ASP A 72 -2.26 -18.32 7.78
N ASP A 73 -2.07 -19.31 6.89
CA ASP A 73 -1.83 -19.08 5.46
C ASP A 73 -3.03 -18.38 4.79
N PHE A 74 -4.25 -18.77 5.17
CA PHE A 74 -5.47 -18.13 4.70
C PHE A 74 -5.55 -16.68 5.16
N VAL A 75 -5.38 -16.44 6.45
CA VAL A 75 -5.45 -15.09 7.04
C VAL A 75 -4.38 -14.19 6.43
N TRP A 76 -3.14 -14.66 6.29
CA TRP A 76 -2.05 -13.93 5.67
C TRP A 76 -2.33 -13.59 4.20
N SER A 77 -2.80 -14.56 3.43
CA SER A 77 -3.09 -14.36 2.00
C SER A 77 -4.23 -13.39 1.79
N VAL A 78 -5.27 -13.49 2.62
CA VAL A 78 -6.43 -12.59 2.58
C VAL A 78 -6.05 -11.19 3.05
N GLN A 79 -5.20 -11.06 4.06
CA GLN A 79 -4.67 -9.77 4.51
C GLN A 79 -4.03 -8.99 3.37
N LYS A 80 -3.15 -9.63 2.60
CA LYS A 80 -2.50 -9.02 1.44
C LYS A 80 -3.52 -8.49 0.42
N GLU A 81 -4.50 -9.31 0.04
CA GLU A 81 -5.52 -8.94 -0.95
C GLU A 81 -6.45 -7.81 -0.48
N ILE A 82 -6.90 -7.87 0.78
CA ILE A 82 -7.73 -6.83 1.38
C ILE A 82 -6.95 -5.52 1.51
N THR A 83 -5.68 -5.58 1.88
CA THR A 83 -4.84 -4.37 1.98
C THR A 83 -4.74 -3.68 0.64
N ALA A 84 -4.44 -4.44 -0.42
CA ALA A 84 -4.37 -3.90 -1.78
C ALA A 84 -5.72 -3.29 -2.23
N LEU A 85 -6.83 -3.95 -1.90
CA LEU A 85 -8.17 -3.46 -2.22
C LEU A 85 -8.53 -2.19 -1.43
N ALA A 86 -8.28 -2.18 -0.12
CA ALA A 86 -8.54 -1.05 0.76
C ALA A 86 -7.70 0.16 0.33
N PHE A 87 -6.43 -0.07 -0.05
CA PHE A 87 -5.57 0.98 -0.57
C PHE A 87 -6.10 1.51 -1.90
N LYS A 88 -6.52 0.61 -2.80
CA LYS A 88 -7.08 1.01 -4.10
C LYS A 88 -8.34 1.86 -3.95
N LEU A 89 -9.30 1.41 -3.13
CA LEU A 89 -10.59 2.07 -2.97
C LEU A 89 -10.51 3.30 -2.07
N GLY A 90 -9.71 3.25 -1.01
CA GLY A 90 -9.58 4.30 -0.01
C GLY A 90 -8.62 5.41 -0.41
N PHE A 91 -7.50 5.05 -1.06
CA PHE A 91 -6.40 5.96 -1.37
C PHE A 91 -6.23 6.18 -2.89
N GLU A 92 -5.91 5.14 -3.67
CA GLU A 92 -5.56 5.25 -5.10
C GLU A 92 -6.67 5.92 -5.93
N ALA A 93 -7.94 5.54 -5.70
CA ALA A 93 -9.08 6.13 -6.38
C ALA A 93 -9.23 7.65 -6.15
N ARG A 94 -8.66 8.16 -5.04
CA ARG A 94 -8.68 9.57 -4.66
C ARG A 94 -7.36 10.26 -4.96
N VAL A 95 -6.38 9.53 -5.50
CA VAL A 95 -5.00 9.98 -5.50
C VAL A 95 -4.76 11.21 -6.34
N LYS A 96 -5.50 11.39 -7.45
CA LYS A 96 -5.43 12.62 -8.25
C LYS A 96 -5.82 13.87 -7.44
N ARG A 97 -6.77 13.76 -6.50
CA ARG A 97 -7.15 14.86 -5.61
C ARG A 97 -6.16 15.01 -4.47
N ILE A 98 -5.75 13.89 -3.88
CA ILE A 98 -4.76 13.86 -2.79
C ILE A 98 -3.45 14.49 -3.26
N PHE A 99 -2.94 14.12 -4.42
CA PHE A 99 -1.74 14.70 -4.98
C PHE A 99 -1.85 16.19 -5.31
N LEU A 100 -3.05 16.74 -5.55
CA LEU A 100 -3.21 18.20 -5.71
C LEU A 100 -3.06 18.94 -4.37
N VAL A 101 -3.27 18.24 -3.24
CA VAL A 101 -3.24 18.81 -1.88
C VAL A 101 -1.92 18.51 -1.16
N MET A 102 -1.26 17.39 -1.48
CA MET A 102 -0.03 16.92 -0.84
C MET A 102 1.26 17.66 -1.27
N GLY A 103 1.20 18.97 -1.52
CA GLY A 103 2.32 19.74 -2.10
C GLY A 103 3.70 19.40 -1.51
N ASP A 104 3.83 19.44 -0.18
CA ASP A 104 5.05 19.09 0.55
C ASP A 104 5.05 17.61 1.01
N ASP A 105 3.89 17.08 1.42
CA ASP A 105 3.72 15.68 1.89
C ASP A 105 4.07 14.62 0.83
N ILE A 106 4.08 14.94 -0.47
CA ILE A 106 4.55 14.02 -1.53
C ILE A 106 6.04 13.76 -1.35
N ASN A 107 6.84 14.78 -1.07
CA ASN A 107 8.28 14.63 -0.90
C ASN A 107 8.57 13.77 0.32
N ASP A 108 7.86 14.00 1.43
CA ASP A 108 7.93 13.15 2.62
C ASP A 108 7.49 11.71 2.34
N TRP A 109 6.40 11.51 1.59
CA TRP A 109 5.95 10.18 1.18
C TRP A 109 7.03 9.44 0.40
N TYR A 110 7.69 10.14 -0.52
CA TYR A 110 8.82 9.62 -1.26
C TYR A 110 9.98 9.27 -0.36
N CYS A 111 10.40 10.18 0.51
CA CYS A 111 11.49 9.97 1.46
C CYS A 111 11.20 8.79 2.40
N TYR A 112 9.97 8.60 2.84
CA TYR A 112 9.60 7.45 3.67
C TYR A 112 9.56 6.14 2.88
N LEU A 113 9.17 6.16 1.60
CA LEU A 113 9.24 4.97 0.73
C LEU A 113 10.68 4.47 0.60
N VAL A 114 11.57 5.44 0.53
CA VAL A 114 13.01 5.32 0.33
C VAL A 114 13.73 4.83 1.57
N ALA A 115 13.45 5.44 2.73
CA ALA A 115 14.03 5.04 4.01
C ALA A 115 13.47 3.70 4.51
N GLU A 116 12.58 3.06 3.73
CA GLU A 116 11.69 1.99 4.18
C GLU A 116 11.00 2.35 5.50
N ASP A 117 10.72 3.63 5.72
CA ASP A 117 10.02 4.09 6.91
C ASP A 117 8.54 3.73 6.79
N ILE A 118 8.27 2.50 7.21
CA ILE A 118 6.94 1.91 7.29
C ILE A 118 6.01 2.81 8.10
N HIS A 119 6.51 3.49 9.14
CA HIS A 119 5.70 4.30 10.03
C HIS A 119 5.32 5.63 9.37
N GLY A 120 6.28 6.31 8.74
CA GLY A 120 6.05 7.51 7.94
C GLY A 120 5.08 7.26 6.78
N LEU A 121 5.31 6.20 6.00
CA LEU A 121 4.42 5.82 4.91
C LEU A 121 2.99 5.50 5.39
N LYS A 122 2.87 4.77 6.50
CA LYS A 122 1.57 4.47 7.12
C LYS A 122 0.85 5.75 7.53
N LYS A 123 1.56 6.69 8.16
CA LYS A 123 0.98 7.95 8.63
C LYS A 123 0.35 8.73 7.48
N ILE A 124 1.06 8.87 6.36
CA ILE A 124 0.52 9.63 5.23
C ILE A 124 -0.60 8.86 4.52
N ALA A 125 -0.47 7.54 4.32
CA ALA A 125 -1.56 6.75 3.76
C ALA A 125 -2.84 6.84 4.60
N ILE A 126 -2.71 6.82 5.92
CA ILE A 126 -3.83 6.91 6.88
C ILE A 126 -4.43 8.32 6.90
N GLN A 127 -3.63 9.39 6.75
CA GLN A 127 -4.10 10.78 6.74
C GLN A 127 -5.17 11.04 5.67
N TYR A 128 -5.05 10.39 4.52
CA TYR A 128 -5.90 10.64 3.36
C TYR A 128 -7.02 9.60 3.14
N VAL A 129 -7.13 8.60 4.02
CA VAL A 129 -8.20 7.60 3.95
C VAL A 129 -9.24 7.78 5.05
N THR A 130 -10.49 7.38 4.77
CA THR A 130 -11.57 7.43 5.77
C THR A 130 -11.35 6.40 6.86
N GLU A 131 -11.91 6.62 8.06
CA GLU A 131 -11.81 5.70 9.22
C GLU A 131 -12.05 4.23 8.85
N THR A 132 -13.05 4.00 7.99
CA THR A 132 -13.39 2.66 7.47
C THR A 132 -12.21 1.93 6.84
N TYR A 133 -11.33 2.62 6.10
CA TYR A 133 -10.19 2.00 5.44
C TYR A 133 -8.95 1.95 6.34
N LYS A 134 -8.83 2.83 7.36
CA LYS A 134 -7.69 2.83 8.28
C LYS A 134 -7.50 1.47 8.94
N GLY A 135 -8.58 0.87 9.44
CA GLY A 135 -8.57 -0.45 10.06
C GLY A 135 -8.15 -1.60 9.12
N LEU A 136 -8.17 -1.39 7.80
CA LEU A 136 -7.74 -2.34 6.77
C LEU A 136 -6.33 -2.05 6.22
N LEU A 137 -5.73 -0.92 6.58
CA LEU A 137 -4.40 -0.52 6.09
C LEU A 137 -3.32 -0.66 7.16
N ILE A 138 -3.69 -0.74 8.45
CA ILE A 138 -2.74 -0.93 9.55
C ILE A 138 -2.30 -2.40 9.61
N ASN A 139 -1.41 -2.79 8.70
CA ASN A 139 -0.76 -4.12 8.68
C ASN A 139 0.62 -4.06 8.00
N SER A 140 1.31 -5.21 7.89
CA SER A 140 2.65 -5.33 7.31
C SER A 140 2.66 -5.27 5.76
N HIS A 141 1.57 -5.66 5.09
CA HIS A 141 1.49 -5.69 3.63
C HIS A 141 1.38 -4.31 2.98
N LEU A 142 0.99 -3.28 3.74
CA LEU A 142 0.79 -1.93 3.22
C LEU A 142 2.03 -1.41 2.48
N VAL A 143 3.24 -1.69 3.00
CA VAL A 143 4.50 -1.23 2.41
C VAL A 143 4.67 -1.75 0.99
N GLY A 144 4.46 -3.05 0.77
CA GLY A 144 4.54 -3.64 -0.56
C GLY A 144 3.49 -3.08 -1.51
N VAL A 145 2.27 -2.82 -1.02
CA VAL A 145 1.20 -2.18 -1.80
C VAL A 145 1.60 -0.75 -2.20
N MET A 146 2.19 0.02 -1.29
CA MET A 146 2.64 1.39 -1.57
C MET A 146 3.83 1.43 -2.53
N LYS A 147 4.82 0.55 -2.39
CA LYS A 147 5.93 0.41 -3.34
C LYS A 147 5.41 0.13 -4.76
N SER A 148 4.50 -0.85 -4.89
CA SER A 148 3.87 -1.16 -6.18
C SER A 148 3.00 -0.03 -6.73
N PHE A 149 2.35 0.75 -5.86
CA PHE A 149 1.62 1.95 -6.27
C PHE A 149 2.55 3.01 -6.87
N VAL A 150 3.69 3.31 -6.20
CA VAL A 150 4.66 4.28 -6.70
C VAL A 150 5.21 3.87 -8.07
N GLU A 151 5.54 2.59 -8.24
CA GLU A 151 6.03 2.06 -9.52
C GLU A 151 5.03 2.25 -10.65
N ARG A 152 3.75 1.95 -10.41
CA ARG A 152 2.69 2.10 -11.43
C ARG A 152 2.42 3.55 -11.81
N HIS A 153 2.73 4.50 -10.94
CA HIS A 153 2.50 5.93 -11.15
C HIS A 153 3.80 6.72 -11.39
N ARG A 154 4.94 6.05 -11.56
CA ARG A 154 6.28 6.65 -11.69
C ARG A 154 6.29 7.91 -12.56
N ASP A 155 5.77 7.83 -13.77
CA ASP A 155 5.85 8.94 -14.73
C ASP A 155 5.01 10.14 -14.29
N GLU A 156 3.83 9.90 -13.71
CA GLU A 156 2.98 10.96 -13.16
C GLU A 156 3.67 11.68 -11.99
N PHE A 157 4.47 10.93 -11.23
CA PHE A 157 5.23 11.46 -10.11
C PHE A 157 6.48 12.22 -10.54
N ILE A 158 7.31 11.65 -11.43
CA ILE A 158 8.48 12.32 -12.00
C ILE A 158 8.06 13.64 -12.65
N LYS A 159 6.94 13.64 -13.39
CA LYS A 159 6.39 14.85 -14.03
C LYS A 159 6.08 15.98 -13.04
N ARG A 160 5.78 15.67 -11.79
CA ARG A 160 5.54 16.68 -10.75
C ARG A 160 6.83 17.27 -10.21
N PHE A 161 7.87 16.45 -10.04
CA PHE A 161 9.20 16.93 -9.68
C PHE A 161 9.77 17.90 -10.73
N GLU A 162 9.40 17.79 -12.00
CA GLU A 162 9.85 18.73 -13.04
C GLU A 162 9.57 20.21 -12.71
N GLN A 163 8.55 20.50 -11.88
CA GLN A 163 8.20 21.87 -11.50
C GLN A 163 8.90 22.35 -10.21
N GLN A 164 9.26 21.43 -9.31
CA GLN A 164 9.77 21.75 -7.97
C GLN A 164 11.27 21.46 -7.82
N GLN A 165 11.73 20.36 -8.41
CA GLN A 165 13.12 19.88 -8.38
C GLN A 165 13.46 19.22 -9.74
N PRO A 166 13.64 20.02 -10.81
CA PRO A 166 13.84 19.51 -12.16
C PRO A 166 15.06 18.60 -12.31
N GLU A 167 16.12 18.87 -11.54
CA GLU A 167 17.35 18.06 -11.52
C GLU A 167 17.08 16.68 -10.92
N LEU A 168 16.30 16.61 -9.83
CA LEU A 168 15.88 15.33 -9.25
C LEU A 168 15.00 14.56 -10.24
N ALA A 169 14.04 15.23 -10.90
CA ALA A 169 13.20 14.59 -11.91
C ALA A 169 14.04 13.98 -13.05
N GLU A 170 15.09 14.69 -13.47
CA GLU A 170 16.01 14.22 -14.50
C GLU A 170 16.81 12.99 -14.04
N ILE A 171 17.30 12.98 -12.79
CA ILE A 171 17.98 11.82 -12.21
C ILE A 171 17.03 10.62 -12.12
N LEU A 172 15.81 10.80 -11.61
CA LEU A 172 14.82 9.72 -11.45
C LEU A 172 14.41 9.06 -12.78
N ARG A 173 14.51 9.79 -13.90
CA ARG A 173 14.30 9.24 -15.25
C ARG A 173 15.40 8.30 -15.69
N GLU A 174 16.63 8.54 -15.23
CA GLU A 174 17.81 7.76 -15.60
C GLU A 174 17.95 6.46 -14.79
N LEU A 175 17.20 6.34 -13.69
CA LEU A 175 17.15 5.12 -12.89
C LEU A 175 16.36 4.02 -13.62
N ASP A 176 16.83 2.79 -13.54
CA ASP A 176 16.09 1.58 -13.90
C ASP A 176 15.21 1.13 -12.73
N TRP A 177 13.89 1.23 -12.90
CA TRP A 177 12.91 0.96 -11.85
C TRP A 177 12.45 -0.51 -11.88
N PRO A 178 12.32 -1.18 -10.71
CA PRO A 178 12.43 -0.66 -9.35
C PRO A 178 13.85 -0.76 -8.74
N THR A 179 14.77 -1.47 -9.39
CA THR A 179 16.02 -1.96 -8.79
C THR A 179 17.01 -0.85 -8.43
N GLU A 180 17.16 0.16 -9.29
CA GLU A 180 18.08 1.28 -9.08
C GLU A 180 17.48 2.38 -8.22
N ARG A 181 16.15 2.49 -8.16
CA ARG A 181 15.44 3.40 -7.25
C ARG A 181 15.91 3.15 -5.82
N ASP A 182 15.74 1.92 -5.34
CA ASP A 182 16.01 1.61 -3.93
C ASP A 182 17.48 1.88 -3.58
N LYS A 183 18.41 1.60 -4.50
CA LYS A 183 19.85 1.90 -4.34
C LYS A 183 20.17 3.38 -4.35
N PHE A 184 19.59 4.15 -5.28
CA PHE A 184 19.77 5.60 -5.36
C PHE A 184 19.42 6.26 -4.03
N PHE A 185 18.29 5.82 -3.49
CA PHE A 185 17.63 6.43 -2.36
C PHE A 185 18.11 5.91 -1.00
N SER A 186 18.56 4.66 -0.91
CA SER A 186 19.28 4.12 0.25
C SER A 186 20.70 4.69 0.39
N LYS A 187 21.08 5.63 -0.48
CA LYS A 187 22.41 6.23 -0.56
C LYS A 187 23.51 5.17 -0.78
N ASP A 188 23.25 4.13 -1.56
CA ASP A 188 24.25 3.11 -1.90
C ASP A 188 25.44 3.75 -2.63
N GLU A 189 26.60 3.78 -1.98
CA GLU A 189 27.79 4.48 -2.48
C GLU A 189 28.34 3.87 -3.78
N SER A 190 28.22 2.56 -3.97
CA SER A 190 28.67 1.90 -5.20
C SER A 190 27.77 2.30 -6.37
N PHE A 191 26.46 2.29 -6.15
CA PHE A 191 25.49 2.71 -7.13
C PHE A 191 25.57 4.22 -7.43
N LYS A 192 25.85 5.07 -6.43
CA LYS A 192 26.07 6.50 -6.67
C LYS A 192 27.23 6.74 -7.63
N MET A 193 28.37 6.07 -7.42
CA MET A 193 29.52 6.20 -8.32
C MET A 193 29.18 5.75 -9.74
N GLU A 194 28.50 4.61 -9.89
CA GLU A 194 28.01 4.12 -11.18
C GLU A 194 27.06 5.13 -11.86
N LEU A 195 26.12 5.70 -11.10
CA LEU A 195 25.19 6.69 -11.60
C LEU A 195 25.90 7.98 -12.05
N LEU A 196 26.90 8.45 -11.29
CA LEU A 196 27.69 9.63 -11.65
C LEU A 196 28.45 9.44 -12.97
N GLU A 197 29.09 8.28 -13.15
CA GLU A 197 29.78 7.93 -14.40
C GLU A 197 28.80 7.90 -15.58
N ARG A 198 27.63 7.29 -15.38
CA ARG A 198 26.56 7.20 -16.38
C ARG A 198 25.99 8.57 -16.75
N LEU A 199 25.76 9.45 -15.77
CA LEU A 199 25.27 10.81 -16.01
C LEU A 199 26.32 11.64 -16.77
N ASN A 200 27.60 11.54 -16.40
CA ASN A 200 28.70 12.17 -17.12
C ASN A 200 28.80 11.69 -18.58
N ALA A 201 28.72 10.38 -18.81
CA ALA A 201 28.74 9.80 -20.15
C ALA A 201 27.57 10.28 -21.02
N LYS A 202 26.42 10.60 -20.41
CA LYS A 202 25.24 11.16 -21.09
C LYS A 202 25.28 12.68 -21.24
N GLY A 203 26.36 13.34 -20.83
CA GLY A 203 26.49 14.81 -20.89
C GLY A 203 25.68 15.56 -19.83
N LYS A 204 25.23 14.87 -18.77
CA LYS A 204 24.41 15.41 -17.67
C LYS A 204 25.25 15.77 -16.44
N GLY A 205 26.45 16.30 -16.67
CA GLY A 205 27.40 16.65 -15.61
C GLY A 205 26.89 17.75 -14.66
N HIS A 206 25.89 18.54 -15.07
CA HIS A 206 25.23 19.52 -14.20
C HIS A 206 24.46 18.88 -13.03
N LEU A 207 24.10 17.60 -13.14
CA LEU A 207 23.40 16.86 -12.09
C LEU A 207 24.34 16.29 -11.02
N LEU A 208 25.67 16.36 -11.22
CA LEU A 208 26.66 15.79 -10.29
C LEU A 208 26.54 16.41 -8.89
N GLU A 209 26.34 17.72 -8.81
CA GLU A 209 26.16 18.42 -7.53
C GLU A 209 24.88 17.98 -6.80
N HIS A 210 23.86 17.52 -7.53
CA HIS A 210 22.64 16.98 -6.93
C HIS A 210 22.80 15.53 -6.46
N VAL A 211 23.63 14.74 -7.14
CA VAL A 211 23.92 13.35 -6.73
C VAL A 211 24.95 13.31 -5.60
N LEU A 212 25.91 14.24 -5.58
CA LEU A 212 26.99 14.34 -4.58
C LEU A 212 26.65 15.26 -3.40
N GLY A 213 25.94 16.36 -3.65
CA GLY A 213 25.77 17.47 -2.72
C GLY A 213 24.48 17.43 -1.90
N VAL A 214 23.65 16.41 -2.05
CA VAL A 214 22.33 16.41 -1.42
C VAL A 214 22.29 15.39 -0.29
N ASP A 215 22.76 15.83 0.89
CA ASP A 215 21.84 15.77 2.02
C ASP A 215 20.58 16.49 1.54
N LEU A 216 19.56 15.72 1.16
CA LEU A 216 18.22 16.22 0.85
C LEU A 216 17.88 17.06 2.06
N GLY A 217 17.92 18.39 1.93
CA GLY A 217 17.69 19.32 3.03
C GLY A 217 16.30 19.08 3.61
N LEU A 218 16.24 18.09 4.49
CA LEU A 218 15.15 17.63 5.32
C LEU A 218 15.44 18.10 6.74
#